data_AF-A0A1I5HHD9-F1
#
_entry.id   AF-A0A1I5HHD9-F1
#
_cell.length_a   1.000
_cell.length_b   1.000
_cell.length_c   1.000
_cell.angle_alpha   90.00
_cell.angle_beta   90.00
_cell.angle_gamma   90.00
#
_symmetry.space_group_name_H-M   'P 1'
#
loop_
_entity.id
_entity.type
_entity.pdbx_description
1 polymer ?
#
loop_
_entity_poly.entity_id
_entity_poly.type
_entity_poly.pdbx_seq_one_letter_code
_entity_poly.pdbx_strand_id
1 'polypeptide(L)'
;MTPSTAPRRALARSRRIAAFSAAYLLRFLRANYEVAREVVTPGNGLAPAVVEVPLLSGSPFEIASFTSLVTLTPGTMALELSDDRSRLTVHGMHVADPEAFRADLRELEERMLRAWRPVTSRHDAHTHHPTRRRTP
;
A
#
# COMPACT_ATOMS: atom_id res chain seq x y z
N MET A 1 -36.65 2.47 42.22
CA MET A 1 -37.34 2.35 40.92
C MET A 1 -37.00 3.60 40.11
N THR A 2 -35.90 3.59 39.35
CA THR A 2 -35.36 4.76 38.63
C THR A 2 -35.88 4.79 37.19
N PRO A 3 -36.44 5.90 36.69
CA PRO A 3 -36.96 5.96 35.33
C PRO A 3 -35.82 6.22 34.34
N SER A 4 -35.69 5.30 33.37
CA SER A 4 -34.83 5.42 32.19
C SER A 4 -35.34 6.53 31.27
N THR A 5 -34.58 7.62 31.14
CA THR A 5 -34.85 8.72 30.19
C THR A 5 -33.63 9.01 29.32
N ALA A 6 -33.23 8.05 28.48
CA ALA A 6 -32.13 8.26 27.54
C ALA A 6 -32.32 7.80 26.07
N PRO A 7 -33.52 7.64 25.48
CA PRO A 7 -33.60 7.15 24.09
C PRO A 7 -33.52 8.26 23.00
N ARG A 8 -34.00 9.48 23.27
CA ARG A 8 -34.23 10.47 22.19
C ARG A 8 -32.98 11.23 21.71
N ARG A 9 -32.03 11.54 22.60
CA ARG A 9 -30.81 12.29 22.25
C ARG A 9 -29.74 11.41 21.58
N ALA A 10 -29.64 10.14 22.00
CA ALA A 10 -28.77 9.15 21.37
C ALA A 10 -29.21 8.85 19.93
N LEU A 11 -30.52 8.65 19.72
CA LEU A 11 -31.06 8.40 18.38
C LEU A 11 -30.83 9.59 17.42
N ALA A 12 -30.97 10.82 17.91
CA ALA A 12 -30.67 12.01 17.11
C ALA A 12 -29.18 12.16 16.78
N ARG A 13 -28.28 11.79 17.70
CA ARG A 13 -26.82 11.80 17.46
C ARG A 13 -26.42 10.72 16.45
N SER A 14 -26.93 9.50 16.60
CA SER A 14 -26.70 8.41 15.65
C SER A 14 -27.22 8.75 14.26
N ARG A 15 -28.39 9.40 14.16
CA ARG A 15 -28.94 9.85 12.87
C ARG A 15 -28.08 10.94 12.21
N ARG A 16 -27.48 11.85 12.99
CA ARG A 16 -26.55 12.87 12.47
C ARG A 16 -25.23 12.27 11.99
N ILE A 17 -24.68 11.31 12.74
CA ILE A 17 -23.45 10.61 12.36
C ILE A 17 -23.70 9.77 11.11
N ALA A 18 -24.80 9.02 11.05
CA ALA A 18 -25.16 8.25 9.86
C ALA A 18 -25.37 9.14 8.62
N ALA A 19 -26.02 10.29 8.77
CA ALA A 19 -26.20 11.25 7.69
C ALA A 19 -24.86 11.86 7.21
N PHE A 20 -23.95 12.20 8.12
CA PHE A 20 -22.62 12.70 7.77
C PHE A 20 -21.78 11.63 7.07
N SER A 21 -21.76 10.40 7.60
CA SER A 21 -21.02 9.28 6.99
C SER A 21 -21.56 8.95 5.59
N ALA A 22 -22.89 8.96 5.40
CA ALA A 22 -23.48 8.76 4.08
C ALA A 22 -23.10 9.88 3.10
N ALA A 23 -23.09 11.14 3.54
CA ALA A 23 -22.68 12.27 2.70
C ALA A 23 -21.18 12.24 2.36
N TYR A 24 -20.32 11.87 3.31
CA TYR A 24 -18.89 11.75 3.09
C TYR A 24 -18.56 10.56 2.17
N LEU A 25 -19.23 9.43 2.35
CA LEU A 25 -19.07 8.27 1.49
C LEU A 25 -19.46 8.58 0.05
N LEU A 26 -20.53 9.35 -0.17
CA LEU A 26 -20.90 9.81 -1.51
C LEU A 26 -19.81 10.70 -2.14
N ARG A 27 -19.17 11.58 -1.36
CA ARG A 27 -18.04 12.41 -1.83
C ARG A 27 -16.81 11.57 -2.15
N PHE A 28 -16.48 10.61 -1.29
CA PHE A 28 -15.36 9.69 -1.49
C PHE A 28 -15.53 8.84 -2.75
N LEU A 29 -16.73 8.28 -2.96
CA LEU A 29 -17.05 7.49 -4.15
C LEU A 29 -17.00 8.33 -5.43
N ARG A 30 -17.40 9.61 -5.37
CA ARG A 30 -17.32 10.52 -6.52
C ARG A 30 -15.88 10.88 -6.89
N ALA A 31 -15.03 11.14 -5.90
CA ALA A 31 -13.60 11.43 -6.13
C ALA A 31 -12.88 10.23 -6.76
N ASN A 32 -13.19 9.01 -6.32
CA ASN A 32 -12.65 7.79 -6.95
C ASN A 32 -13.24 7.56 -8.35
N TYR A 33 -14.51 7.91 -8.59
CA TYR A 33 -15.13 7.83 -9.91
C TYR A 33 -14.52 8.80 -10.92
N GLU A 34 -14.13 10.02 -10.52
CA GLU A 34 -13.42 10.98 -11.40
C GLU A 34 -12.03 10.48 -11.79
N VAL A 35 -11.25 10.00 -10.81
CA VAL A 35 -9.93 9.41 -11.03
C VAL A 35 -10.03 8.13 -11.89
N ALA A 36 -11.02 7.28 -11.64
CA ALA A 36 -11.27 6.09 -12.46
C ALA A 36 -11.70 6.46 -13.88
N ARG A 37 -12.50 7.51 -14.07
CA ARG A 37 -12.92 7.96 -15.40
C ARG A 37 -11.75 8.53 -16.21
N GLU A 38 -10.79 9.20 -15.58
CA GLU A 38 -9.60 9.71 -16.23
C GLU A 38 -8.62 8.58 -16.62
N VAL A 39 -8.50 7.54 -15.78
CA VAL A 39 -7.76 6.31 -16.11
C VAL A 39 -8.46 5.47 -17.20
N VAL A 40 -9.81 5.50 -17.24
CA VAL A 40 -10.66 4.77 -18.21
C VAL A 40 -10.96 5.58 -19.48
N THR A 41 -10.46 6.81 -19.61
CA THR A 41 -10.51 7.57 -20.88
C THR A 41 -9.16 7.48 -21.61
N PRO A 42 -8.87 6.38 -22.35
CA PRO A 42 -7.71 6.31 -23.22
C PRO A 42 -8.04 6.86 -24.61
N GLY A 43 -7.24 7.83 -25.04
CA GLY A 43 -7.03 8.08 -26.47
C GLY A 43 -5.91 7.18 -27.00
N ASN A 44 -6.19 5.87 -27.07
CA ASN A 44 -5.53 4.86 -27.93
C ASN A 44 -4.22 4.15 -27.45
N GLY A 45 -3.82 4.22 -26.18
CA GLY A 45 -2.53 3.68 -25.68
C GLY A 45 -2.56 2.33 -24.94
N LEU A 46 -3.56 1.47 -25.13
CA LEU A 46 -3.64 0.16 -24.47
C LEU A 46 -2.51 -0.76 -24.96
N ALA A 47 -1.62 -1.12 -24.03
CA ALA A 47 -0.49 -2.01 -24.28
C ALA A 47 -0.36 -2.95 -23.09
N PRO A 48 -1.25 -3.94 -22.93
CA PRO A 48 -1.21 -4.80 -21.77
C PRO A 48 0.06 -5.66 -21.79
N ALA A 49 0.69 -5.79 -20.64
CA ALA A 49 1.84 -6.69 -20.48
C ALA A 49 1.78 -7.39 -19.13
N VAL A 50 2.41 -8.56 -19.07
CA VAL A 50 2.70 -9.28 -17.84
C VAL A 50 4.20 -9.26 -17.65
N VAL A 51 4.63 -8.76 -16.50
CA VAL A 51 6.04 -8.65 -16.16
C VAL A 51 6.29 -9.34 -14.83
N GLU A 52 7.39 -10.08 -14.75
CA GLU A 52 7.91 -10.53 -13.48
C GLU A 52 8.88 -9.50 -12.92
N VAL A 53 8.73 -9.19 -11.63
CA VAL A 53 9.52 -8.19 -10.92
C VAL A 53 10.21 -8.86 -9.73
N PRO A 54 11.55 -8.84 -9.65
CA PRO A 54 12.26 -9.28 -8.45
C PRO A 54 11.93 -8.36 -7.27
N LEU A 55 11.60 -8.96 -6.13
CA LEU A 55 11.25 -8.26 -4.89
C LEU A 55 12.50 -7.94 -4.07
N LEU A 56 12.55 -6.72 -3.55
CA LEU A 56 13.44 -6.32 -2.45
C LEU A 56 12.83 -6.56 -1.06
N SER A 57 11.51 -6.72 -1.03
CA SER A 57 10.73 -7.02 0.17
C SER A 57 11.15 -8.37 0.75
N GLY A 58 11.66 -8.37 1.98
CA GLY A 58 12.21 -9.56 2.63
C GLY A 58 11.27 -10.20 3.65
N SER A 59 10.31 -9.44 4.18
CA SER A 59 9.35 -9.95 5.16
C SER A 59 7.95 -10.17 4.56
N PRO A 60 7.14 -11.10 5.12
CA PRO A 60 5.77 -11.31 4.66
C PRO A 60 4.91 -10.04 4.68
N PHE A 61 5.16 -9.15 5.64
CA PHE A 61 4.45 -7.88 5.74
C PHE A 61 4.84 -6.90 4.63
N GLU A 62 6.13 -6.80 4.31
CA GLU A 62 6.62 -5.98 3.20
C GLU A 62 6.02 -6.47 1.87
N ILE A 63 6.05 -7.79 1.63
CA ILE A 63 5.51 -8.40 0.41
C ILE A 63 4.01 -8.14 0.29
N ALA A 64 3.24 -8.41 1.35
CA ALA A 64 1.79 -8.18 1.35
C ALA A 64 1.43 -6.70 1.12
N SER A 65 2.23 -5.79 1.70
CA SER A 65 2.06 -4.34 1.52
C SER A 65 2.32 -3.95 0.06
N PHE A 66 3.42 -4.44 -0.53
CA PHE A 66 3.76 -4.14 -1.92
C PHE A 66 2.70 -4.67 -2.90
N THR A 67 2.30 -5.93 -2.74
CA THR A 67 1.21 -6.54 -3.54
C THR A 67 -0.08 -5.73 -3.46
N SER A 68 -0.43 -5.23 -2.27
CA SER A 68 -1.63 -4.40 -2.08
C SER A 68 -1.50 -3.05 -2.79
N LEU A 69 -0.33 -2.40 -2.72
CA LEU A 69 -0.07 -1.13 -3.40
C LEU A 69 -0.10 -1.26 -4.92
N VAL A 70 0.51 -2.32 -5.46
CA VAL A 70 0.45 -2.62 -6.90
C VAL A 70 -0.99 -2.84 -7.36
N THR A 71 -1.79 -3.58 -6.59
CA THR A 71 -3.19 -3.84 -6.96
C THR A 71 -4.08 -2.60 -6.82
N LEU A 72 -3.74 -1.67 -5.91
CA LEU A 72 -4.46 -0.39 -5.76
C LEU A 72 -4.05 0.66 -6.80
N THR A 73 -2.93 0.44 -7.50
CA THR A 73 -2.49 1.34 -8.55
C THR A 73 -3.38 1.12 -9.79
N PRO A 74 -4.07 2.16 -10.29
CA PRO A 74 -5.01 1.99 -11.40
C PRO A 74 -4.31 1.44 -12.66
N GLY A 75 -4.92 0.43 -13.27
CA GLY A 75 -4.36 -0.21 -14.46
C GLY A 75 -3.23 -1.21 -14.17
N THR A 76 -3.02 -1.61 -12.91
CA THR A 76 -2.06 -2.66 -12.54
C THR A 76 -2.68 -3.68 -11.59
N MET A 77 -2.18 -4.91 -11.61
CA MET A 77 -2.67 -6.02 -10.79
C MET A 77 -1.55 -7.03 -10.51
N ALA A 78 -1.38 -7.42 -9.25
CA ALA A 78 -0.51 -8.54 -8.92
C ALA A 78 -1.19 -9.88 -9.24
N LEU A 79 -0.47 -10.80 -9.89
CA LEU A 79 -0.99 -12.10 -10.32
C LEU A 79 -0.54 -13.24 -9.41
N GLU A 80 0.76 -13.34 -9.17
CA GLU A 80 1.37 -14.49 -8.51
C GLU A 80 2.67 -14.09 -7.82
N LEU A 81 2.94 -14.73 -6.69
CA LEU A 81 4.20 -14.65 -5.97
C LEU A 81 4.94 -15.97 -6.19
N SER A 82 6.22 -15.93 -6.54
CA SER A 82 7.02 -17.15 -6.70
C SER A 82 7.09 -17.98 -5.40
N ASP A 83 7.37 -19.29 -5.52
CA ASP A 83 7.43 -20.21 -4.37
C ASP A 83 8.41 -19.77 -3.28
N ASP A 84 9.56 -19.23 -3.71
CA ASP A 84 10.61 -18.67 -2.86
C ASP A 84 10.34 -17.23 -2.42
N ARG A 85 9.23 -16.62 -2.89
CA ARG A 85 8.79 -15.25 -2.62
C ARG A 85 9.78 -14.17 -3.03
N SER A 86 10.67 -14.48 -3.97
CA SER A 86 11.66 -13.52 -4.48
C SER A 86 11.17 -12.72 -5.69
N ARG A 87 10.04 -13.11 -6.30
CA ARG A 87 9.51 -12.46 -7.52
C ARG A 87 8.00 -12.33 -7.46
N LEU A 88 7.49 -11.20 -7.93
CA LEU A 88 6.07 -10.92 -8.10
C LEU A 88 5.75 -10.76 -9.59
N THR A 89 4.79 -11.53 -10.07
CA THR A 89 4.24 -11.39 -11.42
C THR A 89 3.15 -10.32 -11.39
N VAL A 90 3.28 -9.29 -12.22
CA VAL A 90 2.38 -8.14 -12.28
C VAL A 90 1.85 -7.96 -13.70
N HIS A 91 0.54 -7.78 -13.80
CA HIS A 91 -0.14 -7.35 -15.00
C HIS A 91 -0.30 -5.84 -15.01
N GLY A 92 0.02 -5.19 -16.13
CA GLY A 92 -0.28 -3.79 -16.38
C GLY A 92 -1.12 -3.65 -17.65
N MET A 93 -2.07 -2.71 -17.63
CA MET A 93 -3.00 -2.43 -18.74
C MET A 93 -2.41 -1.45 -19.77
N HIS A 94 -1.50 -0.58 -19.34
CA HIS A 94 -0.84 0.45 -20.15
C HIS A 94 0.68 0.36 -20.02
N VAL A 95 1.26 -0.67 -20.64
CA VAL A 95 2.69 -0.98 -20.58
C VAL A 95 3.29 -0.82 -21.99
N ALA A 96 3.57 0.42 -22.36
CA ALA A 96 4.22 0.72 -23.65
C ALA A 96 5.66 0.19 -23.69
N ASP A 97 6.34 0.17 -22.55
CA ASP A 97 7.69 -0.37 -22.35
C ASP A 97 7.72 -1.24 -21.07
N PRO A 98 7.88 -2.57 -21.20
CA PRO A 98 7.94 -3.49 -20.05
C PRO A 98 9.10 -3.20 -19.09
N GLU A 99 10.21 -2.66 -19.57
CA GLU A 99 11.39 -2.37 -18.75
C GLU A 99 11.16 -1.10 -17.92
N ALA A 100 10.62 -0.05 -18.52
CA ALA A 100 10.18 1.14 -17.80
C ALA A 100 9.11 0.79 -16.74
N PHE A 101 8.12 -0.03 -17.08
CA PHE A 101 7.09 -0.46 -16.14
C PHE A 101 7.67 -1.25 -14.95
N ARG A 102 8.66 -2.13 -15.19
CA ARG A 102 9.38 -2.81 -14.10
C ARG A 102 10.16 -1.82 -13.23
N ALA A 103 10.78 -0.81 -13.82
CA ALA A 103 11.51 0.23 -13.09
C ALA A 103 10.57 1.04 -12.19
N ASP A 104 9.37 1.39 -12.67
CA ASP A 104 8.35 2.10 -11.88
C ASP A 104 7.88 1.28 -10.67
N LEU A 105 7.59 -0.01 -10.90
CA LEU A 105 7.22 -0.94 -9.82
C LEU A 105 8.35 -1.10 -8.79
N ARG A 106 9.60 -1.17 -9.26
CA ARG A 106 10.79 -1.23 -8.41
C ARG A 106 10.96 0.05 -7.57
N GLU A 107 10.75 1.22 -8.18
CA GLU A 107 10.80 2.49 -7.45
C GLU A 107 9.70 2.56 -6.37
N LEU A 108 8.48 2.14 -6.70
CA LEU A 108 7.37 2.05 -5.75
C LEU A 108 7.74 1.16 -4.55
N GLU A 109 8.32 -0.01 -4.80
CA GLU A 109 8.78 -0.93 -3.76
C GLU A 109 9.83 -0.27 -2.86
N GLU A 110 10.84 0.36 -3.44
CA GLU A 110 11.90 1.03 -2.69
C GLU A 110 11.37 2.18 -1.83
N ARG A 111 10.42 2.97 -2.36
CA ARG A 111 9.72 4.04 -1.61
C ARG A 111 8.93 3.45 -0.44
N MET A 112 8.19 2.38 -0.66
CA MET A 112 7.45 1.68 0.39
C MET A 112 8.40 1.16 1.48
N LEU A 113 9.48 0.47 1.10
CA LEU A 113 10.45 -0.10 2.05
C LEU A 113 11.13 0.97 2.89
N ARG A 114 11.49 2.13 2.31
CA ARG A 114 12.02 3.27 3.07
C ARG A 114 11.03 3.80 4.11
N ALA A 115 9.72 3.73 3.83
CA ALA A 115 8.68 4.17 4.75
C ALA A 115 8.36 3.11 5.83
N TRP A 116 8.46 1.82 5.51
CA TRP A 116 8.16 0.72 6.42
C TRP A 116 9.32 0.38 7.35
N ARG A 117 10.56 0.51 6.86
CA ARG A 117 11.75 0.15 7.64
C ARG A 117 12.16 1.30 8.57
N PRO A 118 12.63 1.00 9.79
CA PRO A 118 13.11 2.03 10.70
C PRO A 118 14.31 2.77 10.10
N VAL A 119 14.35 4.09 10.27
CA VAL A 119 15.56 4.88 9.96
C VAL A 119 16.62 4.50 10.98
N THR A 120 17.58 3.67 10.58
CA THR A 120 18.74 3.38 11.41
C THR A 120 19.69 4.58 11.37
N SER A 121 19.61 5.43 12.39
CA SER A 121 20.59 6.48 12.63
C SER A 121 21.95 5.83 12.87
N ARG A 122 22.92 6.05 11.96
CA ARG A 122 24.35 5.80 12.22
C ARG A 122 24.82 6.74 13.34
N HIS A 123 24.59 6.40 14.60
CA HIS A 123 25.18 7.12 15.73
C HIS A 123 25.90 6.25 16.77
N ASP A 124 25.91 4.93 16.62
CA ASP A 124 26.61 4.04 17.57
C ASP A 124 27.95 3.50 17.01
N ALA A 125 28.61 4.27 16.15
CA ALA A 125 29.95 3.94 15.65
C ALA A 125 31.08 4.35 16.61
N HIS A 126 30.79 5.07 17.68
CA HIS A 126 31.78 5.44 18.68
C HIS A 126 31.21 5.13 20.06
N THR A 127 31.63 4.04 20.68
CA THR A 127 32.31 4.05 21.99
C THR A 127 32.47 2.62 22.56
N HIS A 128 33.74 2.28 22.83
CA HIS A 128 34.29 1.18 23.65
C HIS A 128 34.72 -0.18 23.03
N HIS A 129 36.02 -0.17 22.70
CA HIS A 129 37.01 -1.26 22.72
C HIS A 129 37.21 -1.82 24.17
N PRO A 130 37.91 -2.96 24.42
CA PRO A 130 37.40 -4.18 25.04
C PRO A 130 37.93 -4.43 26.46
N THR A 131 37.21 -5.18 27.30
CA THR A 131 37.77 -5.64 28.58
C THR A 131 37.63 -7.14 28.76
N ARG A 132 38.71 -7.81 28.36
CA ARG A 132 39.18 -9.17 28.62
C ARG A 132 39.03 -9.58 30.10
N ARG A 133 38.60 -10.84 30.34
CA ARG A 133 39.00 -11.78 31.43
C ARG A 133 38.26 -13.11 31.20
N ARG A 134 38.86 -14.11 30.54
CA ARG A 134 39.69 -15.22 31.08
C ARG A 134 39.13 -15.88 32.35
N THR A 135 38.53 -17.05 32.15
CA THR A 135 38.60 -18.37 32.87
C THR A 135 39.45 -18.45 34.15
N PRO A 136 39.15 -19.40 35.06
CA PRO A 136 39.38 -20.84 34.84
C PRO A 136 38.11 -21.65 34.62
#